data_AF-X0SVJ4-F1
#
_entry.id   AF-X0SVJ4-F1
#
_cell.length_a   1.000
_cell.length_b   1.000
_cell.length_c   1.000
_cell.angle_alpha   90.00
_cell.angle_beta   90.00
_cell.angle_gamma   90.00
#
_symmetry.space_group_name_H-M   'P 1'
#
loop_
_entity.id
_entity.type
_entity.pdbx_description
1 polymer ?
#
loop_
_entity_poly.entity_id
_entity_poly.type
_entity_poly.pdbx_seq_one_letter_code
_entity_poly.pdbx_strand_id
1 'polypeptide(L)'
;MNNKLKVAVLTGGIGSEREISVQSGECVAEALREGGFDVVTADVRPDNLDILEDSSVDVFFPALHGKFGEDGQLQQILHDKSLVYAGSGPTASKLAFDKIASKKLFAKAGVATPAAIEFNAETDIEQLESRLQYLADEYVVKPIREGSSVGVRIIANRDEAIVAAQETLDE
;
A
#
# COMPACT_ATOMS: atom_id res chain seq x y z
N MET A 1 22.84 28.22 -17.13
CA MET A 1 22.87 26.75 -17.10
C MET A 1 21.44 26.29 -16.91
N ASN A 2 20.87 25.52 -17.85
CA ASN A 2 19.56 24.90 -17.65
C ASN A 2 19.78 23.74 -16.67
N ASN A 3 19.71 24.02 -15.37
CA ASN A 3 19.82 22.98 -14.36
C ASN A 3 18.49 22.23 -14.34
N LYS A 4 18.40 21.17 -15.15
CA LYS A 4 17.24 20.27 -15.13
C LYS A 4 17.16 19.64 -13.75
N LEU A 5 15.97 19.61 -13.17
CA LEU A 5 15.76 18.89 -11.92
C LEU A 5 16.04 17.41 -12.13
N LYS A 6 16.79 16.80 -11.21
CA LYS A 6 17.09 15.38 -11.20
C LYS A 6 16.08 14.64 -10.32
N VAL A 7 15.38 13.69 -10.92
CA VAL A 7 14.34 12.87 -10.28
C VAL A 7 14.82 11.43 -10.13
N ALA A 8 14.78 10.90 -8.91
CA ALA A 8 15.00 9.48 -8.66
C ALA A 8 13.66 8.75 -8.61
N VAL A 9 13.38 7.90 -9.61
CA VAL A 9 12.21 7.02 -9.60
C VAL A 9 12.57 5.76 -8.83
N LEU A 10 11.92 5.55 -7.69
CA LEU A 10 12.14 4.42 -6.80
C LEU A 10 11.21 3.29 -7.22
N THR A 11 11.77 2.12 -7.51
CA THR A 11 11.06 0.96 -8.06
C THR A 11 11.44 -0.31 -7.30
N GLY A 12 10.83 -1.44 -7.64
CA GLY A 12 11.16 -2.74 -7.11
C GLY A 12 10.47 -2.98 -5.79
N GLY A 13 11.20 -2.83 -4.68
CA GLY A 13 10.68 -3.20 -3.37
C GLY A 13 10.74 -4.70 -3.09
N ILE A 14 9.87 -5.11 -2.17
CA ILE A 14 9.76 -6.47 -1.64
C ILE A 14 8.35 -7.01 -1.89
N GLY A 15 8.18 -8.33 -1.78
CA GLY A 15 6.87 -8.97 -1.86
C GLY A 15 6.42 -9.28 -3.29
N SER A 16 5.14 -9.66 -3.41
CA SER A 16 4.52 -10.19 -4.63
C SER A 16 4.25 -9.14 -5.71
N GLU A 17 4.32 -7.85 -5.39
CA GLU A 17 4.00 -6.74 -6.29
C GLU A 17 5.26 -6.10 -6.92
N ARG A 18 6.44 -6.71 -6.71
CA ARG A 18 7.73 -6.17 -7.16
C ARG A 18 7.81 -5.94 -8.66
N GLU A 19 7.41 -6.92 -9.47
CA GLU A 19 7.43 -6.83 -10.93
C GLU A 19 6.52 -5.71 -11.44
N ILE A 20 5.39 -5.50 -10.77
CA ILE A 20 4.46 -4.41 -11.07
C ILE A 20 5.11 -3.06 -10.74
N SER A 21 5.88 -2.98 -9.65
CA SER A 21 6.62 -1.77 -9.29
C SER A 21 7.70 -1.42 -10.31
N VAL A 22 8.46 -2.40 -10.78
CA VAL A 22 9.49 -2.18 -11.81
C VAL A 22 8.86 -1.64 -13.09
N GLN A 23 7.79 -2.27 -13.58
CA GLN A 23 7.07 -1.81 -14.78
C GLN A 23 6.49 -0.40 -14.60
N SER A 24 5.88 -0.13 -13.44
CA SER A 24 5.35 1.20 -13.12
C SER A 24 6.45 2.25 -13.12
N GLY A 25 7.60 1.93 -12.52
CA GLY A 25 8.77 2.80 -12.46
C GLY A 25 9.37 3.09 -13.83
N GLU A 26 9.42 2.11 -14.73
CA GLU A 26 9.88 2.30 -16.12
C GLU A 26 8.98 3.28 -16.88
N CYS A 27 7.65 3.11 -16.81
CA CYS A 27 6.71 4.03 -17.45
C CYS A 27 6.81 5.45 -16.89
N VAL A 28 6.93 5.60 -15.56
CA VAL A 28 7.11 6.92 -14.92
C VAL A 28 8.43 7.55 -15.36
N ALA A 29 9.51 6.78 -15.39
CA ALA A 29 10.82 7.29 -15.78
C ALA A 29 10.87 7.74 -17.24
N GLU A 30 10.22 6.99 -18.15
CA GLU A 30 10.08 7.39 -19.55
C GLU A 30 9.32 8.71 -19.68
N ALA A 31 8.14 8.82 -19.07
CA ALA A 31 7.34 10.05 -19.11
C ALA A 31 8.08 11.27 -18.53
N LEU A 32 8.85 11.10 -17.44
CA LEU A 32 9.67 12.16 -16.87
C LEU A 32 10.81 12.59 -17.81
N ARG A 33 11.46 11.63 -18.49
CA ARG A 33 12.51 11.95 -19.49
C ARG A 33 11.92 12.73 -20.67
N GLU A 34 10.76 12.32 -21.17
CA GLU A 34 10.03 13.04 -22.22
C GLU A 34 9.64 14.45 -21.77
N GLY A 35 9.26 14.61 -20.49
CA GLY A 35 9.02 15.90 -19.85
C GLY A 35 10.27 16.77 -19.67
N GLY A 36 11.45 16.27 -20.01
CA GLY A 36 12.71 17.02 -20.02
C GLY A 36 13.48 17.01 -18.70
N PHE A 37 13.09 16.19 -17.72
CA PHE A 37 13.82 16.02 -16.46
C PHE A 37 15.11 15.19 -16.63
N ASP A 38 16.05 15.32 -15.71
CA ASP A 38 17.12 14.33 -15.54
C ASP A 38 16.58 13.20 -14.66
N VAL A 39 16.72 11.94 -15.06
CA VAL A 39 15.99 10.83 -14.45
C VAL A 39 16.90 9.63 -14.22
N VAL A 40 16.98 9.20 -12.96
CA VAL A 40 17.59 7.94 -12.55
C VAL A 40 16.52 7.02 -11.98
N THR A 41 16.60 5.73 -12.28
CA THR A 41 15.76 4.68 -11.68
C THR A 41 16.59 3.90 -10.68
N ALA A 42 16.03 3.61 -9.52
CA ALA A 42 16.70 2.83 -8.48
C ALA A 42 15.76 1.77 -7.87
N ASP A 43 16.28 0.55 -7.74
CA ASP A 43 15.59 -0.52 -7.03
C ASP A 43 15.80 -0.36 -5.52
N VAL A 44 14.75 -0.01 -4.79
CA VAL A 44 14.83 0.31 -3.37
C VAL A 44 14.22 -0.82 -2.56
N ARG A 45 14.94 -1.27 -1.54
CA ARG A 45 14.52 -2.31 -0.59
C ARG A 45 14.95 -1.92 0.82
N PRO A 46 14.41 -2.53 1.89
CA PRO A 46 14.86 -2.27 3.25
C PRO A 46 16.38 -2.45 3.45
N ASP A 47 17.00 -3.34 2.66
CA ASP A 47 18.42 -3.64 2.66
C ASP A 47 19.22 -2.87 1.58
N ASN A 48 18.57 -2.05 0.76
CA ASN A 48 19.19 -1.28 -0.32
C ASN A 48 18.56 0.10 -0.47
N LEU A 49 19.20 1.10 0.16
CA LEU A 49 18.72 2.47 0.24
C LEU A 49 19.73 3.50 -0.33
N ASP A 50 20.79 3.04 -1.00
CA ASP A 50 21.95 3.87 -1.37
C ASP A 50 21.60 5.11 -2.19
N ILE A 51 20.58 5.01 -3.06
CA ILE A 51 20.09 6.14 -3.86
C ILE A 51 19.61 7.32 -3.01
N LEU A 52 19.16 7.07 -1.77
CA LEU A 52 18.68 8.10 -0.86
C LEU A 52 19.83 8.98 -0.31
N GLU A 53 21.08 8.57 -0.49
CA GLU A 53 22.26 9.35 -0.12
C GLU A 53 22.80 10.21 -1.28
N ASP A 54 22.25 10.08 -2.49
CA ASP A 54 22.66 10.89 -3.64
C ASP A 54 22.15 12.34 -3.51
N SER A 55 23.00 13.19 -2.95
CA SER A 55 22.74 14.63 -2.78
C SER A 55 22.49 15.41 -4.09
N SER A 56 22.71 14.81 -5.26
CA SER A 56 22.37 15.43 -6.55
C SER A 56 20.91 15.20 -6.97
N VAL A 57 20.16 14.35 -6.27
CA VAL A 57 18.72 14.13 -6.51
C VAL A 57 17.91 15.25 -5.87
N ASP A 58 17.09 15.93 -6.67
CA ASP A 58 16.23 17.01 -6.19
C ASP A 58 14.89 16.48 -5.63
N VAL A 59 14.34 15.43 -6.25
CA VAL A 59 13.03 14.85 -5.88
C VAL A 59 13.04 13.34 -6.07
N PHE A 60 12.44 12.62 -5.12
CA PHE A 60 12.21 11.18 -5.19
C PHE A 60 10.76 10.90 -5.60
N PHE A 61 10.58 9.99 -6.55
CA PHE A 61 9.26 9.55 -7.01
C PHE A 61 9.07 8.07 -6.63
N PRO A 62 8.33 7.76 -5.55
CA PRO A 62 8.01 6.38 -5.20
C PRO A 62 7.06 5.76 -6.23
N ALA A 63 7.51 4.72 -6.92
CA ALA A 63 6.70 3.83 -7.76
C ALA A 63 6.69 2.40 -7.20
N LEU A 64 6.82 2.27 -5.88
CA LEU A 64 6.71 1.00 -5.15
C LEU A 64 5.26 0.68 -4.85
N HIS A 65 4.94 -0.62 -4.78
CA HIS A 65 3.63 -1.14 -4.39
C HIS A 65 3.77 -2.03 -3.16
N GLY A 66 2.74 -2.04 -2.31
CA GLY A 66 2.67 -2.94 -1.16
C GLY A 66 3.51 -2.51 0.04
N LYS A 67 3.89 -3.50 0.85
CA LYS A 67 4.65 -3.29 2.10
C LYS A 67 5.98 -2.58 1.82
N PHE A 68 6.45 -1.83 2.80
CA PHE A 68 7.60 -0.92 2.73
C PHE A 68 7.42 0.28 1.79
N GLY A 69 6.84 0.09 0.60
CA GLY A 69 6.62 1.13 -0.41
C GLY A 69 5.44 2.05 -0.14
N GLU A 70 4.29 1.50 0.27
CA GLU A 70 3.02 2.23 0.41
C GLU A 70 2.52 2.32 1.86
N ASP A 71 3.11 1.55 2.77
CA ASP A 71 2.66 1.42 4.17
C ASP A 71 3.22 2.50 5.12
N GLY A 72 3.92 3.50 4.57
CA GLY A 72 4.50 4.61 5.32
C GLY A 72 5.96 4.40 5.74
N GLN A 73 6.54 3.21 5.60
CA GLN A 73 7.92 2.96 6.04
C GLN A 73 8.95 3.74 5.19
N LEU A 74 8.91 3.60 3.87
CA LEU A 74 9.80 4.37 2.98
C LEU A 74 9.57 5.88 3.14
N GLN A 75 8.31 6.30 3.26
CA GLN A 75 7.97 7.71 3.47
C GLN A 75 8.57 8.24 4.78
N GLN A 76 8.58 7.44 5.85
CA GLN A 76 9.20 7.82 7.12
C GLN A 76 10.70 8.04 6.93
N ILE A 77 11.39 7.13 6.22
CA ILE A 77 12.82 7.26 5.92
C ILE A 77 13.10 8.55 5.12
N LEU A 78 12.32 8.79 4.06
CA LEU A 78 12.44 10.01 3.24
C LEU A 78 12.19 11.27 4.08
N HIS A 79 11.18 11.24 4.96
CA HIS A 79 10.84 12.35 5.84
C HIS A 79 11.94 12.63 6.87
N ASP A 80 12.47 11.61 7.53
CA ASP A 80 13.53 11.74 8.53
C ASP A 80 14.83 12.29 7.91
N LYS A 81 15.10 11.94 6.65
CA LYS A 81 16.20 12.49 5.85
C LYS A 81 15.92 13.87 5.25
N SER A 82 14.72 14.43 5.44
CA SER A 82 14.28 15.68 4.83
C SER A 82 14.38 15.69 3.29
N LEU A 83 14.18 14.53 2.66
CA LEU A 83 14.18 14.39 1.20
C LEU A 83 12.81 14.79 0.64
N VAL A 84 12.80 15.48 -0.49
CA VAL A 84 11.55 15.86 -1.18
C VAL A 84 11.06 14.67 -1.98
N TYR A 85 9.78 14.29 -1.81
CA TYR A 85 9.21 13.18 -2.55
C TYR A 85 7.75 13.39 -2.94
N ALA A 86 7.30 12.67 -3.96
CA ALA A 86 5.92 12.68 -4.43
C ALA A 86 5.01 11.80 -3.56
N GLY A 87 3.76 12.25 -3.37
CA GLY A 87 2.71 11.46 -2.72
C GLY A 87 2.43 11.85 -1.27
N SER A 88 1.88 10.89 -0.52
CA SER A 88 1.41 11.09 0.86
C SER A 88 2.55 10.99 1.88
N GLY A 89 2.41 11.73 2.99
CA GLY A 89 3.33 11.63 4.13
C GLY A 89 3.22 10.31 4.91
N PRO A 90 4.14 10.02 5.85
CA PRO A 90 4.26 8.70 6.47
C PRO A 90 2.99 8.25 7.20
N THR A 91 2.39 9.17 7.97
CA THR A 91 1.16 8.88 8.72
C THR A 91 -0.02 8.63 7.80
N ALA A 92 -0.16 9.42 6.73
CA ALA A 92 -1.25 9.25 5.77
C ALA A 92 -1.12 7.92 5.01
N SER A 93 0.08 7.58 4.54
CA SER A 93 0.37 6.30 3.87
C SER A 93 0.06 5.11 4.77
N LYS A 94 0.56 5.12 6.02
CA LYS A 94 0.27 4.07 7.01
C LYS A 94 -1.22 3.87 7.27
N LEU A 95 -1.97 4.96 7.42
CA LEU A 95 -3.41 4.90 7.68
C LEU A 95 -4.19 4.44 6.45
N ALA A 96 -3.79 4.88 5.26
CA ALA A 96 -4.41 4.49 3.99
C ALA A 96 -4.20 3.01 3.67
N PHE A 97 -3.01 2.48 3.97
CA PHE A 97 -2.66 1.07 3.73
C PHE A 97 -3.43 0.11 4.65
N ASP A 98 -3.80 0.55 5.85
CA ASP A 98 -4.63 -0.21 6.79
C ASP A 98 -6.13 0.06 6.56
N LYS A 99 -6.81 -0.91 5.94
CA LYS A 99 -8.23 -0.77 5.57
C LYS A 99 -9.16 -0.57 6.78
N ILE A 100 -8.84 -1.11 7.94
CA ILE A 100 -9.65 -0.94 9.15
C ILE A 100 -9.41 0.45 9.75
N ALA A 101 -8.16 0.89 9.83
CA ALA A 101 -7.83 2.25 10.29
C ALA A 101 -8.45 3.32 9.38
N SER A 102 -8.34 3.16 8.07
CA SER A 102 -8.99 4.01 7.06
C SER A 102 -10.50 4.10 7.27
N LYS A 103 -11.18 2.95 7.44
CA LYS A 103 -12.63 2.91 7.70
C LYS A 103 -13.03 3.65 8.96
N LYS A 104 -12.26 3.51 10.05
CA LYS A 104 -12.50 4.24 11.31
C LYS A 104 -12.41 5.76 11.11
N LEU A 105 -11.45 6.22 10.32
CA LEU A 105 -11.30 7.65 10.00
C LEU A 105 -12.41 8.16 9.09
N PHE A 106 -12.79 7.39 8.07
CA PHE A 106 -13.91 7.73 7.20
C PHE A 106 -15.22 7.84 7.97
N ALA A 107 -15.52 6.89 8.86
CA ALA A 107 -16.70 6.95 9.72
C ALA A 107 -16.70 8.21 10.62
N LYS A 108 -15.56 8.54 11.24
CA LYS A 108 -15.43 9.77 12.04
C LYS A 108 -15.65 11.05 11.22
N ALA A 109 -15.28 11.04 9.94
CA ALA A 109 -15.47 12.14 9.01
C ALA A 109 -16.86 12.16 8.35
N GLY A 110 -17.75 11.21 8.65
CA GLY A 110 -19.07 11.09 8.02
C GLY A 110 -19.04 10.54 6.59
N VAL A 111 -17.94 9.93 6.16
CA VAL A 111 -17.81 9.26 4.86
C VAL A 111 -18.29 7.81 5.00
N ALA A 112 -19.32 7.46 4.23
CA ALA A 112 -19.90 6.12 4.26
C ALA A 112 -18.92 5.08 3.68
N THR A 113 -18.84 3.91 4.32
CA THR A 113 -18.12 2.75 3.79
C THR A 113 -18.94 1.48 4.05
N PRO A 114 -18.73 0.39 3.28
CA PRO A 114 -19.38 -0.89 3.58
C PRO A 114 -19.12 -1.33 5.01
N ALA A 115 -20.12 -1.90 5.67
CA ALA A 115 -19.93 -2.51 6.99
C ALA A 115 -18.84 -3.58 6.91
N ALA A 116 -18.01 -3.68 7.96
CA ALA A 116 -16.88 -4.58 7.98
C ALA A 116 -16.68 -5.14 9.39
N ILE A 117 -16.22 -6.38 9.45
CA ILE A 117 -15.83 -7.07 10.68
C ILE A 117 -14.34 -7.40 10.54
N GLU A 118 -13.55 -7.06 11.54
CA GLU A 118 -12.15 -7.47 11.63
C GLU A 118 -12.07 -8.91 12.14
N PHE A 119 -11.25 -9.73 11.49
CA PHE A 119 -11.01 -11.13 11.83
C PHE A 119 -9.53 -11.31 12.18
N ASN A 120 -9.26 -12.04 13.27
CA ASN A 120 -7.92 -12.35 13.75
C ASN A 120 -7.93 -13.65 14.58
N ALA A 121 -6.77 -14.09 15.05
CA ALA A 121 -6.60 -15.35 15.80
C ALA A 121 -7.38 -15.39 17.14
N GLU A 122 -7.79 -14.25 17.66
CA GLU A 122 -8.55 -14.13 18.92
C GLU A 122 -10.06 -13.99 18.66
N THR A 123 -10.50 -14.08 17.41
CA THR A 123 -11.91 -13.91 17.05
C THR A 123 -12.75 -15.10 17.52
N ASP A 124 -13.77 -14.81 18.32
CA ASP A 124 -14.80 -15.78 18.70
C ASP A 124 -15.68 -16.10 17.47
N ILE A 125 -15.63 -17.35 17.03
CA ILE A 125 -16.33 -17.82 15.83
C ILE A 125 -17.84 -17.84 16.04
N GLU A 126 -18.35 -18.25 17.21
CA GLU A 126 -19.80 -18.27 17.48
C GLU A 126 -20.38 -16.85 17.46
N GLN A 127 -19.64 -15.91 18.04
CA GLN A 127 -20.02 -14.50 17.99
C GLN A 127 -19.95 -13.94 16.55
N LEU A 128 -18.93 -14.32 15.79
CA LEU A 128 -18.77 -13.90 14.39
C LEU A 128 -19.93 -14.40 13.52
N GLU A 129 -20.26 -15.69 13.61
CA GLU A 129 -21.39 -16.31 12.89
C GLU A 129 -22.70 -15.54 13.14
N SER A 130 -22.95 -15.26 14.43
CA SER A 130 -24.13 -14.49 14.86
C SER A 130 -24.16 -13.09 14.25
N ARG A 131 -23.01 -12.42 14.13
CA ARG A 131 -22.91 -11.07 13.54
C ARG A 131 -23.07 -11.10 12.02
N LEU A 132 -22.49 -12.09 11.34
CA LEU A 132 -22.58 -12.22 9.88
C LEU A 132 -24.02 -12.52 9.46
N GLN A 133 -24.74 -13.39 10.18
CA GLN A 133 -26.12 -13.77 9.86
C GLN A 133 -27.06 -12.58 9.59
N TYR A 134 -26.85 -11.43 10.24
CA TYR A 134 -27.71 -10.25 10.09
C TYR A 134 -27.09 -9.16 9.20
N LEU A 135 -25.91 -9.39 8.62
CA LEU A 135 -25.16 -8.38 7.90
C LEU A 135 -25.51 -8.34 6.41
N ALA A 136 -25.41 -9.48 5.73
CA ALA A 136 -25.64 -9.63 4.29
C ALA A 136 -25.73 -11.11 3.88
N ASP A 137 -26.17 -11.37 2.66
CA ASP A 137 -26.13 -12.72 2.07
C ASP A 137 -24.78 -13.01 1.38
N GLU A 138 -24.09 -11.98 0.90
CA GLU A 138 -22.78 -12.07 0.25
C GLU A 138 -21.71 -11.23 0.98
N TYR A 139 -20.47 -11.67 0.91
CA TYR A 139 -19.34 -11.11 1.65
C TYR A 139 -18.14 -10.88 0.74
N VAL A 140 -17.33 -9.89 1.09
CA VAL A 140 -15.99 -9.71 0.53
C VAL A 140 -14.98 -9.90 1.65
N VAL A 141 -14.19 -10.97 1.56
CA VAL A 141 -13.06 -11.24 2.45
C VAL A 141 -11.80 -10.68 1.79
N LYS A 142 -10.97 -9.98 2.57
CA LYS A 142 -9.72 -9.39 2.06
C LYS A 142 -8.72 -9.11 3.18
N PRO A 143 -7.41 -9.17 2.91
CA PRO A 143 -6.39 -8.79 3.88
C PRO A 143 -6.48 -7.30 4.24
N ILE A 144 -6.20 -6.99 5.51
CA ILE A 144 -6.24 -5.61 6.02
C ILE A 144 -5.17 -4.75 5.33
N ARG A 145 -3.97 -5.30 5.11
CA ARG A 145 -2.75 -4.57 4.70
C ARG A 145 -2.07 -5.20 3.48
N GLU A 146 -2.85 -5.43 2.43
CA GLU A 146 -2.36 -5.87 1.11
C GLU A 146 -2.94 -5.01 -0.03
N GLY A 147 -2.20 -4.95 -1.13
CA GLY A 147 -2.52 -4.23 -2.36
C GLY A 147 -3.05 -5.14 -3.48
N SER A 148 -3.21 -4.57 -4.67
CA SER A 148 -3.48 -5.27 -5.95
C SER A 148 -4.54 -6.37 -5.95
N SER A 149 -5.57 -6.24 -5.10
CA SER A 149 -6.61 -7.27 -4.87
C SER A 149 -6.06 -8.65 -4.45
N VAL A 150 -4.83 -8.71 -3.96
CA VAL A 150 -4.23 -9.92 -3.40
C VAL A 150 -5.07 -10.38 -2.21
N GLY A 151 -5.43 -11.67 -2.19
CA GLY A 151 -6.26 -12.28 -1.14
C GLY A 151 -7.72 -11.83 -1.12
N VAL A 152 -8.20 -11.05 -2.11
CA VAL A 152 -9.61 -10.62 -2.16
C VAL A 152 -10.47 -11.76 -2.69
N ARG A 153 -11.52 -12.12 -1.94
CA ARG A 153 -12.47 -13.18 -2.29
C ARG A 153 -13.91 -12.68 -2.13
N ILE A 154 -14.75 -12.95 -3.12
CA ILE A 154 -16.20 -12.68 -3.09
C ILE A 154 -16.89 -13.99 -2.75
N ILE A 155 -17.66 -14.01 -1.66
CA ILE A 155 -18.19 -15.22 -1.04
C ILE A 155 -19.70 -15.11 -0.91
N ALA A 156 -20.42 -16.17 -1.28
CA ALA A 156 -21.88 -16.17 -1.37
C ALA A 156 -22.61 -16.59 -0.09
N ASN A 157 -21.90 -16.96 0.97
CA ASN A 157 -22.49 -17.30 2.27
C ASN A 157 -21.51 -17.09 3.43
N ARG A 158 -22.07 -17.06 4.65
CA ARG A 158 -21.30 -16.75 5.87
C ARG A 158 -20.30 -17.84 6.25
N ASP A 159 -20.63 -19.11 6.04
CA ASP A 159 -19.83 -20.24 6.51
C ASP A 159 -18.52 -20.28 5.70
N GLU A 160 -18.63 -20.12 4.38
CA GLU A 160 -17.47 -19.93 3.49
C GLU A 160 -16.68 -18.65 3.79
N ALA A 161 -17.34 -17.58 4.24
CA ALA A 161 -16.66 -16.32 4.56
C ALA A 161 -15.75 -16.48 5.79
N ILE A 162 -16.15 -17.28 6.78
CA ILE A 162 -15.34 -17.59 7.96
C ILE A 162 -14.11 -18.42 7.56
N VAL A 163 -14.31 -19.45 6.74
CA VAL A 163 -13.20 -20.28 6.22
C VAL A 163 -12.23 -19.42 5.41
N ALA A 164 -12.73 -18.58 4.50
CA ALA A 164 -11.90 -17.68 3.72
C ALA A 164 -11.13 -16.68 4.60
N ALA A 165 -11.72 -16.20 5.70
CA ALA A 165 -11.05 -15.30 6.63
C ALA A 165 -9.93 -16.00 7.41
N GLN A 166 -10.09 -17.28 7.75
CA GLN A 166 -9.03 -18.10 8.35
C GLN A 166 -7.88 -18.32 7.38
N GLU A 167 -8.18 -18.74 6.15
CA GLU A 167 -7.14 -18.93 5.12
C GLU A 167 -6.37 -17.63 4.84
N THR A 168 -7.08 -16.49 4.77
CA THR A 168 -6.46 -15.17 4.58
C THR A 168 -5.58 -14.75 5.76
N LEU A 169 -5.81 -15.26 6.97
CA LEU A 169 -4.99 -14.98 8.14
C LEU A 169 -3.69 -15.81 8.16
N ASP A 170 -3.73 -17.02 7.59
CA ASP A 170 -2.61 -17.96 7.54
C ASP A 170 -1.64 -17.69 6.36
N GLU A 171 -2.08 -16.90 5.37
CA GLU A 171 -1.29 -16.40 4.23
C GLU A 171 -0.35 -15.22 4.61
#